data_AF-X1S0B4-F1
#
_entry.id   AF-X1S0B4-F1
#
_cell.length_a   1.000
_cell.length_b   1.000
_cell.length_c   1.000
_cell.angle_alpha   90.00
_cell.angle_beta   90.00
_cell.angle_gamma   90.00
#
_symmetry.space_group_name_H-M   'P 1'
#
loop_
_entity.id
_entity.type
_entity.pdbx_description
1 polymer ?
#
loop_
_entity_poly.entity_id
_entity_poly.type
_entity_poly.pdbx_seq_one_letter_code
_entity_poly.pdbx_strand_id
1 'polypeptide(L)'
;MAEEEVTIGAAEVPPPDWLESLRAKVRVAFGFWFKPWFKDYPEKAEEEEAVNKLTLLYEEMITDINRSDISENIKKGLDPIPAIIMLLLSAAGGGGVGMILGSLLSPWLQAKMTYPLNKMAEPYRLSPDIVYRLWWKLYKGEGLPEDLLSDLRDQGFDPIRIEQGKEASKVIPTPSDIIAFLAHEVFESDMIEKYGLLSEWEAIDKEFAKRIGLDEETLKLYWINHWVHPALSSVYDMLHRDLITE
;
A
#
# COMPACT_ATOMS: atom_id res chain seq x y z
N MET A 1 57.44 29.11 -0.91
CA MET A 1 57.24 27.66 -0.67
C MET A 1 56.81 27.48 0.75
N ALA A 2 55.64 26.87 0.94
CA ALA A 2 55.18 26.03 2.06
C ALA A 2 53.68 26.27 2.22
N GLU A 3 52.89 25.52 1.46
CA GLU A 3 51.48 25.29 1.77
C GLU A 3 51.46 24.35 2.99
N GLU A 4 50.76 24.76 4.04
CA GLU A 4 50.59 23.98 5.26
C GLU A 4 49.42 23.01 5.02
N GLU A 5 49.73 21.74 4.77
CA GLU A 5 48.74 20.68 4.63
C GLU A 5 48.02 20.46 5.97
N VAL A 6 46.74 20.84 6.02
CA VAL A 6 45.84 20.47 7.11
C VAL A 6 45.42 19.02 6.90
N THR A 7 46.13 18.09 7.53
CA THR A 7 45.71 16.67 7.62
C THR A 7 44.51 16.56 8.55
N ILE A 8 43.32 16.43 7.99
CA ILE A 8 42.10 16.05 8.72
C ILE A 8 42.26 14.57 9.05
N GLY A 9 42.59 14.25 10.31
CA GLY A 9 42.59 12.88 10.80
C GLY A 9 41.19 12.28 10.67
N ALA A 10 41.03 11.30 9.79
CA ALA A 10 39.84 10.47 9.75
C ALA A 10 39.74 9.75 11.10
N ALA A 11 38.70 10.07 11.87
CA ALA A 11 38.37 9.31 13.06
C ALA A 11 38.06 7.88 12.61
N GLU A 12 38.84 6.90 13.09
CA GLU A 12 38.56 5.48 12.88
C GLU A 12 37.22 5.16 13.53
N VAL A 13 36.15 5.16 12.73
CA VAL A 13 34.86 4.65 13.16
C VAL A 13 35.04 3.15 13.32
N PRO A 14 34.83 2.58 14.52
CA PRO A 14 34.99 1.15 14.71
C PRO A 14 34.07 0.41 13.74
N PRO A 15 34.52 -0.71 13.16
CA PRO A 15 33.71 -1.47 12.22
C PRO A 15 32.39 -1.83 12.92
N PRO A 16 31.24 -1.61 12.25
CA PRO A 16 29.94 -1.84 12.88
C PRO A 16 29.80 -3.32 13.29
N ASP A 17 29.14 -3.60 14.41
CA ASP A 17 29.05 -4.93 15.06
C ASP A 17 28.64 -6.08 14.11
N TRP A 18 27.93 -5.76 13.03
CA TRP A 18 27.54 -6.74 12.02
C TRP A 18 28.72 -7.21 11.15
N LEU A 19 29.76 -6.38 10.96
CA LEU A 19 30.97 -6.71 10.22
C LEU A 19 31.75 -7.82 10.94
N GLU A 20 31.82 -7.73 12.27
CA GLU A 20 32.39 -8.81 13.11
C GLU A 20 31.53 -10.08 13.07
N SER A 21 30.20 -9.95 13.11
CA SER A 21 29.30 -11.09 12.91
C SER A 21 29.44 -11.72 11.52
N LEU A 22 29.66 -10.93 10.47
CA LEU A 22 29.88 -11.41 9.11
C LEU A 22 31.24 -12.09 9.00
N ARG A 23 32.31 -11.47 9.53
CA ARG A 23 33.66 -12.06 9.65
C ARG A 23 33.61 -13.42 10.33
N ALA A 24 32.90 -13.53 11.46
CA ALA A 24 32.73 -14.79 12.18
C ALA A 24 31.97 -15.85 11.37
N LYS A 25 30.87 -15.47 10.70
CA LYS A 25 30.05 -16.41 9.91
C LYS A 25 30.74 -16.85 8.62
N VAL A 26 31.44 -15.95 7.94
CA VAL A 26 32.28 -16.25 6.78
C VAL A 26 33.40 -17.19 7.21
N ARG A 27 34.14 -16.88 8.28
CA ARG A 27 35.20 -17.76 8.82
C ARG A 27 34.71 -19.18 9.14
N VAL A 28 33.52 -19.31 9.75
CA VAL A 28 32.93 -20.62 10.08
C VAL A 28 32.47 -21.37 8.83
N ALA A 29 31.78 -20.70 7.90
CA ALA A 29 31.28 -21.34 6.68
C ALA A 29 32.41 -21.73 5.73
N PHE A 30 33.41 -20.85 5.55
CA PHE A 30 34.57 -21.12 4.69
C PHE A 30 35.46 -22.21 5.28
N GLY A 31 35.80 -22.13 6.57
CA GLY A 31 36.70 -23.09 7.23
C GLY A 31 36.11 -24.49 7.46
N PHE A 32 34.79 -24.64 7.51
CA PHE A 32 34.14 -25.95 7.69
C PHE A 32 33.94 -26.69 6.36
N TRP A 33 33.60 -25.98 5.28
CA TRP A 33 33.26 -26.60 3.98
C TRP A 33 34.44 -26.79 3.03
N PHE A 34 35.44 -25.90 3.04
CA PHE A 34 36.55 -25.94 2.08
C PHE A 34 37.79 -26.67 2.59
N LYS A 35 37.85 -26.98 3.89
CA LYS A 35 38.93 -27.74 4.54
C LYS A 35 39.27 -29.10 3.89
N PRO A 36 38.30 -29.87 3.36
CA PRO A 36 38.61 -31.12 2.68
C PRO A 36 39.16 -30.95 1.26
N TRP A 37 38.95 -29.78 0.64
CA TRP A 37 39.18 -29.56 -0.79
C TRP A 37 40.47 -28.81 -1.10
N PHE A 38 40.98 -28.03 -0.16
CA PHE A 38 42.27 -27.33 -0.28
C PHE A 38 43.19 -27.81 0.84
N LYS A 39 44.06 -28.76 0.49
CA LYS A 39 44.98 -29.42 1.43
C LYS A 39 46.10 -28.48 1.91
N ASP A 40 46.35 -27.41 1.15
CA ASP A 40 47.29 -26.34 1.44
C ASP A 40 46.51 -25.01 1.47
N TYR A 41 45.90 -24.72 2.61
CA TYR A 41 45.29 -23.40 2.83
C TYR A 41 46.40 -22.39 3.14
N PRO A 42 46.45 -21.23 2.47
CA PRO A 42 47.42 -20.20 2.80
C PRO A 42 47.14 -19.59 4.19
N GLU A 43 48.22 -19.17 4.84
CA GLU A 43 48.27 -18.66 6.21
C GLU A 43 47.39 -17.41 6.42
N LYS A 44 47.07 -17.12 7.70
CA LYS A 44 46.22 -15.99 8.18
C LYS A 44 46.41 -14.64 7.45
N ALA A 45 47.59 -14.39 6.86
CA ALA A 45 47.90 -13.19 6.11
C ALA A 45 47.00 -13.00 4.86
N GLU A 46 46.64 -14.06 4.14
CA GLU A 46 45.75 -13.95 2.96
C GLU A 46 44.27 -13.73 3.37
N GLU A 47 43.86 -14.21 4.55
CA GLU A 47 42.53 -13.96 5.13
C GLU A 47 42.39 -12.46 5.48
N GLU A 48 43.41 -11.87 6.11
CA GLU A 48 43.43 -10.44 6.45
C GLU A 48 43.45 -9.56 5.19
N GLU A 49 44.21 -9.92 4.16
CA GLU A 49 44.25 -9.19 2.89
C GLU A 49 42.89 -9.21 2.17
N ALA A 50 42.21 -10.36 2.12
CA ALA A 50 40.88 -10.47 1.52
C ALA A 50 39.83 -9.63 2.27
N VAL A 51 39.87 -9.64 3.60
CA VAL A 51 38.97 -8.82 4.44
C VAL A 51 39.23 -7.33 4.23
N ASN A 52 40.49 -6.91 4.14
CA ASN A 52 40.84 -5.52 3.85
C ASN A 52 40.34 -5.08 2.47
N LYS A 53 40.51 -5.91 1.43
CA LYS A 53 39.99 -5.62 0.08
C LYS A 53 38.47 -5.50 0.04
N LEU A 54 37.74 -6.35 0.75
CA LEU A 54 36.28 -6.27 0.84
C LEU A 54 35.80 -5.03 1.61
N THR A 55 36.54 -4.64 2.64
CA THR A 55 36.25 -3.42 3.41
C THR A 55 36.41 -2.19 2.54
N LEU A 56 37.52 -2.09 1.80
CA LEU A 56 37.78 -1.01 0.85
C LEU A 56 36.71 -0.95 -0.26
N LEU A 57 36.32 -2.09 -0.82
CA LEU A 57 35.27 -2.15 -1.84
C LEU A 57 33.92 -1.65 -1.31
N TYR A 58 33.55 -2.03 -0.09
CA TYR A 58 32.32 -1.55 0.55
C TYR A 58 32.36 -0.03 0.77
N GLU A 59 33.47 0.50 1.29
CA GLU A 59 33.66 1.93 1.54
C GLU A 59 33.61 2.76 0.25
N GLU A 60 34.23 2.27 -0.83
CA GLU A 60 34.19 2.89 -2.14
C GLU A 60 32.75 2.95 -2.69
N MET A 61 32.02 1.83 -2.63
CA MET A 61 30.62 1.78 -3.09
C MET A 61 29.70 2.70 -2.28
N ILE A 62 29.85 2.77 -0.95
CA ILE A 62 29.10 3.72 -0.12
C ILE A 62 29.43 5.17 -0.48
N THR A 63 30.72 5.44 -0.72
CA THR A 63 31.17 6.78 -1.13
C THR A 63 30.52 7.19 -2.45
N ASP A 64 30.44 6.29 -3.42
CA ASP A 64 29.81 6.55 -4.71
C ASP A 64 28.29 6.70 -4.61
N ILE A 65 27.62 5.89 -3.78
CA ILE A 65 26.19 6.04 -3.48
C ILE A 65 25.93 7.43 -2.89
N ASN A 66 26.75 7.87 -1.95
CA ASN A 66 26.61 9.19 -1.33
C ASN A 66 26.88 10.34 -2.31
N ARG A 67 27.79 10.15 -3.26
CA ARG A 67 28.11 11.14 -4.32
C ARG A 67 27.08 11.20 -5.44
N SER A 68 26.24 10.18 -5.60
CA SER A 68 25.25 10.13 -6.68
C SER A 68 24.14 11.19 -6.52
N ASP A 69 23.52 11.56 -7.64
CA ASP A 69 22.44 12.56 -7.68
C ASP A 69 21.06 11.99 -7.26
N ILE A 70 21.01 10.78 -6.72
CA ILE A 70 19.75 10.15 -6.29
C ILE A 70 19.24 10.78 -4.98
N SER A 71 17.93 10.70 -4.76
CA SER A 71 17.30 11.33 -3.60
C SER A 71 17.75 10.70 -2.26
N GLU A 72 17.86 11.50 -1.21
CA GLU A 72 18.39 11.07 0.10
C GLU A 72 17.61 9.91 0.77
N ASN A 73 16.31 9.84 0.51
CA ASN A 73 15.48 8.71 0.95
C ASN A 73 15.86 7.39 0.27
N ILE A 74 16.38 7.43 -0.97
CA ILE A 74 16.87 6.28 -1.72
C ILE A 74 18.28 5.92 -1.25
N LYS A 75 19.18 6.90 -1.06
CA LYS A 75 20.53 6.68 -0.53
C LYS A 75 20.53 5.94 0.81
N LYS A 76 19.68 6.36 1.74
CA LYS A 76 19.51 5.70 3.06
C LYS A 76 19.00 4.26 2.98
N GLY A 77 18.41 3.86 1.86
CA GLY A 77 17.89 2.51 1.63
C GLY A 77 18.80 1.63 0.77
N LEU A 78 19.87 2.18 0.19
CA LEU A 78 20.79 1.46 -0.68
C LEU A 78 21.96 0.91 0.14
N ASP A 79 22.03 -0.41 0.26
CA ASP A 79 23.12 -1.14 0.91
C ASP A 79 23.89 -1.92 -0.17
N PRO A 80 25.21 -1.71 -0.35
CA PRO A 80 25.99 -2.40 -1.38
C PRO A 80 26.37 -3.84 -1.00
N ILE A 81 26.18 -4.26 0.27
CA ILE A 81 26.50 -5.60 0.76
C ILE A 81 25.88 -6.72 -0.09
N PRO A 82 24.60 -6.68 -0.49
CA PRO A 82 24.00 -7.74 -1.27
C PRO A 82 24.61 -7.88 -2.67
N ALA A 83 25.06 -6.78 -3.27
CA ALA A 83 25.75 -6.79 -4.56
C ALA A 83 27.15 -7.40 -4.43
N ILE A 84 27.90 -7.05 -3.37
CA ILE A 84 29.21 -7.65 -3.06
C ILE A 84 29.07 -9.15 -2.81
N ILE A 85 28.06 -9.58 -2.04
CA ILE A 85 27.77 -10.99 -1.79
C ILE A 85 27.42 -11.73 -3.10
N MET A 86 26.57 -11.16 -3.96
CA MET A 86 26.26 -11.72 -5.28
C MET A 86 27.49 -11.83 -6.18
N LEU A 87 28.36 -10.81 -6.18
CA LEU A 87 29.63 -10.82 -6.94
C LEU A 87 30.56 -11.93 -6.44
N LEU A 88 30.69 -12.10 -5.13
CA LEU A 88 31.51 -13.17 -4.54
C LEU A 88 30.92 -14.56 -4.80
N LEU A 89 29.60 -14.70 -4.74
CA LEU A 89 28.90 -15.97 -5.03
C LEU A 89 28.99 -16.36 -6.52
N SER A 90 28.96 -15.37 -7.42
CA SER A 90 29.13 -15.58 -8.86
C SER A 90 30.59 -15.87 -9.23
N ALA A 91 31.55 -15.20 -8.59
CA ALA A 91 32.98 -15.45 -8.76
C ALA A 91 33.42 -16.81 -8.19
N ALA A 92 32.74 -17.32 -7.15
CA ALA A 92 33.00 -18.64 -6.56
C ALA A 92 32.55 -19.83 -7.45
N GLY A 93 32.00 -19.56 -8.64
CA GLY A 93 31.77 -20.56 -9.67
C GLY A 93 30.53 -21.42 -9.44
N GLY A 94 29.36 -20.91 -9.85
CA GLY A 94 28.26 -21.62 -10.56
C GLY A 94 27.75 -23.01 -10.14
N GLY A 95 28.20 -23.63 -9.05
CA GLY A 95 27.79 -24.96 -8.59
C GLY A 95 27.06 -24.93 -7.25
N GLY A 96 26.51 -26.07 -6.81
CA GLY A 96 25.55 -26.23 -5.70
C GLY A 96 25.82 -25.51 -4.37
N VAL A 97 27.03 -25.00 -4.14
CA VAL A 97 27.38 -24.09 -3.03
C VAL A 97 26.61 -22.75 -3.11
N GLY A 98 26.42 -22.19 -4.31
CA GLY A 98 25.61 -20.98 -4.52
C GLY A 98 24.11 -21.21 -4.23
N MET A 99 23.61 -22.42 -4.51
CA MET A 99 22.23 -22.82 -4.21
C MET A 99 22.01 -23.09 -2.70
N ILE A 100 22.99 -23.67 -2.00
CA ILE A 100 22.90 -23.97 -0.56
C ILE A 100 23.13 -22.71 0.30
N LEU A 101 24.07 -21.83 -0.08
CA LEU A 101 24.21 -20.53 0.58
C LEU A 101 23.01 -19.61 0.27
N GLY A 102 22.47 -19.68 -0.94
CA GLY A 102 21.22 -19.04 -1.30
C GLY A 102 20.05 -19.50 -0.43
N SER A 103 19.98 -20.79 -0.05
CA SER A 103 18.90 -21.33 0.80
C SER A 103 19.11 -21.10 2.31
N LEU A 104 20.35 -21.00 2.78
CA LEU A 104 20.66 -20.72 4.20
C LEU A 104 20.63 -19.22 4.54
N LEU A 105 20.92 -18.35 3.58
CA LEU A 105 20.81 -16.89 3.74
C LEU A 105 19.43 -16.35 3.30
N SER A 106 18.56 -17.22 2.77
CA SER A 106 17.30 -16.91 2.07
C SER A 106 16.33 -16.02 2.87
N PRO A 107 15.92 -16.29 4.12
CA PRO A 107 14.83 -15.50 4.70
C PRO A 107 15.22 -14.06 5.08
N TRP A 108 16.41 -13.87 5.66
CA TRP A 108 16.86 -12.55 6.13
C TRP A 108 17.38 -11.67 4.99
N LEU A 109 18.17 -12.25 4.08
CA LEU A 109 18.72 -11.52 2.95
C LEU A 109 17.63 -11.24 1.90
N GLN A 110 16.71 -12.18 1.65
CA GLN A 110 15.52 -11.88 0.85
C GLN A 110 14.73 -10.78 1.53
N ALA A 111 14.38 -10.86 2.82
CA ALA A 111 13.63 -9.80 3.48
C ALA A 111 14.28 -8.42 3.34
N LYS A 112 15.61 -8.31 3.49
CA LYS A 112 16.33 -7.04 3.30
C LYS A 112 16.50 -6.59 1.85
N MET A 113 16.50 -7.49 0.88
CA MET A 113 16.56 -7.17 -0.55
C MET A 113 15.18 -6.83 -1.11
N THR A 114 14.20 -7.67 -0.77
CA THR A 114 12.81 -7.50 -1.17
C THR A 114 12.19 -6.34 -0.45
N TYR A 115 12.57 -5.95 0.77
CA TYR A 115 11.94 -4.79 1.43
C TYR A 115 12.15 -3.47 0.68
N PRO A 116 13.37 -3.02 0.32
CA PRO A 116 13.57 -1.83 -0.50
C PRO A 116 13.03 -2.02 -1.91
N LEU A 117 13.17 -3.22 -2.52
CA LEU A 117 12.56 -3.50 -3.83
C LEU A 117 11.03 -3.44 -3.79
N ASN A 118 10.38 -3.97 -2.77
CA ASN A 118 8.94 -3.90 -2.54
C ASN A 118 8.54 -2.47 -2.17
N LYS A 119 9.35 -1.74 -1.40
CA LYS A 119 9.09 -0.32 -1.12
C LYS A 119 9.17 0.53 -2.41
N MET A 120 10.06 0.16 -3.34
CA MET A 120 10.19 0.82 -4.65
C MET A 120 9.13 0.34 -5.66
N ALA A 121 8.71 -0.92 -5.58
CA ALA A 121 7.76 -1.54 -6.50
C ALA A 121 6.30 -1.40 -6.04
N GLU A 122 6.05 -0.79 -4.88
CA GLU A 122 4.73 -0.60 -4.25
C GLU A 122 3.77 -1.78 -4.47
N PRO A 123 4.09 -3.02 -4.04
CA PRO A 123 3.28 -4.19 -4.34
C PRO A 123 1.90 -4.11 -3.67
N TYR A 124 1.75 -3.28 -2.63
CA TYR A 124 0.49 -3.04 -1.94
C TYR A 124 -0.19 -1.79 -2.51
N ARG A 125 -0.83 -1.97 -3.66
CA ARG A 125 -1.71 -0.98 -4.26
C ARG A 125 -3.11 -1.06 -3.66
N LEU A 126 -3.83 0.05 -3.68
CA LEU A 126 -5.23 0.03 -3.27
C LEU A 126 -6.01 -0.77 -4.32
N SER A 127 -6.84 -1.70 -3.85
CA SER A 127 -7.72 -2.40 -4.76
C SER A 127 -8.71 -1.41 -5.40
N PRO A 128 -9.14 -1.62 -6.66
CA PRO A 128 -10.02 -0.71 -7.36
C PRO A 128 -11.30 -0.37 -6.58
N ASP A 129 -11.87 -1.35 -5.86
CA ASP A 129 -13.06 -1.15 -5.04
C ASP A 129 -12.82 -0.19 -3.86
N ILE A 130 -11.62 -0.20 -3.25
CA ILE A 130 -11.25 0.76 -2.21
C ILE A 130 -11.11 2.15 -2.83
N VAL A 131 -10.50 2.26 -4.01
CA VAL A 131 -10.34 3.54 -4.73
C VAL A 131 -11.71 4.15 -5.03
N TYR A 132 -12.67 3.38 -5.55
CA TYR A 132 -14.02 3.88 -5.80
C TYR A 132 -14.77 4.26 -4.51
N ARG A 133 -14.58 3.53 -3.40
CA ARG A 133 -15.15 3.93 -2.10
C ARG A 133 -14.54 5.24 -1.58
N LEU A 134 -13.23 5.43 -1.73
CA LEU A 134 -12.57 6.69 -1.37
C LEU A 134 -13.04 7.85 -2.26
N TRP A 135 -13.23 7.58 -3.54
CA TRP A 135 -13.79 8.52 -4.51
C TRP A 135 -15.15 9.08 -4.05
N TRP A 136 -16.08 8.22 -3.64
CA TRP A 136 -17.35 8.69 -3.06
C TRP A 136 -17.16 9.39 -1.72
N LYS A 137 -16.41 8.79 -0.80
CA LYS A 137 -16.34 9.26 0.60
C LYS A 137 -15.60 10.58 0.76
N LEU A 138 -14.50 10.77 0.05
CA LEU A 138 -13.63 11.93 0.18
C LEU A 138 -13.86 12.96 -0.93
N TYR A 139 -14.12 12.48 -2.15
CA TYR A 139 -14.25 13.32 -3.33
C TYR A 139 -15.69 13.48 -3.81
N LYS A 140 -16.66 12.90 -3.08
CA LYS A 140 -18.10 13.04 -3.36
C LYS A 140 -18.48 12.60 -4.77
N GLY A 141 -17.75 11.67 -5.38
CA GLY A 141 -17.99 11.27 -6.77
C GLY A 141 -17.56 12.30 -7.82
N GLU A 142 -16.81 13.32 -7.41
CA GLU A 142 -16.22 14.31 -8.31
C GLU A 142 -14.74 13.98 -8.49
N GLY A 143 -14.18 14.30 -9.67
CA GLY A 143 -12.75 14.20 -10.03
C GLY A 143 -11.87 13.27 -9.20
N LEU A 144 -11.52 12.09 -9.74
CA LEU A 144 -10.54 11.23 -9.09
C LEU A 144 -9.15 11.90 -9.15
N PRO A 145 -8.43 12.00 -8.03
CA PRO A 145 -7.05 12.48 -8.01
C PRO A 145 -6.14 11.73 -8.99
N GLU A 146 -5.19 12.44 -9.62
CA GLU A 146 -4.33 11.84 -10.65
C GLU A 146 -3.42 10.74 -10.10
N ASP A 147 -3.01 10.80 -8.84
CA ASP A 147 -2.26 9.73 -8.17
C ASP A 147 -3.07 8.42 -8.12
N LEU A 148 -4.31 8.47 -7.61
CA LEU A 148 -5.19 7.29 -7.59
C LEU A 148 -5.57 6.81 -9.00
N LEU A 149 -5.73 7.74 -9.93
CA LEU A 149 -6.07 7.43 -11.31
C LEU A 149 -4.89 6.79 -12.07
N SER A 150 -3.67 7.26 -11.82
CA SER A 150 -2.43 6.64 -12.33
C SER A 150 -2.24 5.25 -11.75
N ASP A 151 -2.50 5.05 -10.45
CA ASP A 151 -2.40 3.74 -9.82
C ASP A 151 -3.39 2.74 -10.44
N LEU A 152 -4.64 3.14 -10.69
CA LEU A 152 -5.61 2.31 -11.43
C LEU A 152 -5.12 1.95 -12.84
N ARG A 153 -4.55 2.92 -13.57
CA ARG A 153 -3.99 2.68 -14.92
C ARG A 153 -2.82 1.69 -14.87
N ASP A 154 -1.92 1.85 -13.91
CA ASP A 154 -0.78 0.96 -13.70
C ASP A 154 -1.21 -0.46 -13.27
N GLN A 155 -2.40 -0.59 -12.67
CA GLN A 155 -3.04 -1.88 -12.38
C GLN A 155 -3.74 -2.48 -13.63
N GLY A 156 -3.73 -1.81 -14.78
CA GLY A 156 -4.30 -2.27 -16.03
C GLY A 156 -5.77 -1.87 -16.28
N PHE A 157 -6.28 -0.87 -15.55
CA PHE A 157 -7.59 -0.30 -15.82
C PHE A 157 -7.48 0.79 -16.89
N ASP A 158 -7.99 0.50 -18.08
CA ASP A 158 -8.12 1.51 -19.13
C ASP A 158 -9.22 2.54 -18.77
N PRO A 159 -9.25 3.71 -19.44
CA PRO A 159 -10.22 4.77 -19.12
C PRO A 159 -11.69 4.31 -19.16
N ILE A 160 -12.05 3.38 -20.05
CA ILE A 160 -13.43 2.89 -20.16
C ILE A 160 -13.77 2.06 -18.91
N ARG A 161 -12.86 1.18 -18.48
CA ARG A 161 -13.04 0.41 -17.23
C ARG A 161 -13.11 1.30 -16.01
N ILE A 162 -12.34 2.40 -15.97
CA ILE A 162 -12.39 3.35 -14.87
C ILE A 162 -13.78 3.97 -14.78
N GLU A 163 -14.34 4.45 -15.90
CA GLU A 163 -15.70 5.00 -15.93
C GLU A 163 -16.77 3.96 -15.61
N GLN A 164 -16.64 2.73 -16.10
CA GLN A 164 -17.55 1.64 -15.75
C GLN A 164 -17.49 1.28 -14.25
N GLY A 165 -16.31 1.29 -13.65
CA GLY A 165 -16.13 1.04 -12.22
C GLY A 165 -16.73 2.16 -11.36
N LYS A 166 -16.62 3.42 -11.82
CA LYS A 166 -17.33 4.56 -11.20
C LYS A 166 -18.84 4.34 -11.23
N GLU A 167 -19.40 3.96 -12.36
CA GLU A 167 -20.84 3.66 -12.48
C GLU A 167 -21.25 2.48 -11.59
N ALA A 168 -20.50 1.38 -11.64
CA ALA A 168 -20.77 0.17 -10.86
C ALA A 168 -20.65 0.38 -9.35
N SER A 169 -19.93 1.43 -8.92
CA SER A 169 -19.77 1.78 -7.51
C SER A 169 -20.93 2.60 -6.94
N LYS A 170 -21.89 3.04 -7.76
CA LYS A 170 -23.12 3.69 -7.29
C LYS A 170 -23.97 2.71 -6.47
N VAL A 171 -24.61 3.23 -5.43
CA VAL A 171 -25.56 2.46 -4.64
C VAL A 171 -26.87 2.37 -5.40
N ILE A 172 -27.31 1.15 -5.66
CA ILE A 172 -28.63 0.87 -6.22
C ILE A 172 -29.57 0.35 -5.11
N PRO A 173 -30.88 0.65 -5.17
CA PRO A 173 -31.84 0.10 -4.23
C PRO A 173 -31.83 -1.42 -4.22
N THR A 174 -32.03 -2.02 -3.04
CA THR A 174 -32.15 -3.47 -2.94
C THR A 174 -33.49 -3.93 -3.52
N PRO A 175 -33.65 -5.23 -3.85
CA PRO A 175 -34.95 -5.74 -4.27
C PRO A 175 -36.07 -5.48 -3.26
N SER A 176 -35.75 -5.45 -1.96
CA SER A 176 -36.73 -5.16 -0.90
C SER A 176 -37.14 -3.68 -0.92
N ASP A 177 -36.19 -2.78 -1.14
CA ASP A 177 -36.47 -1.35 -1.28
C ASP A 177 -37.36 -1.09 -2.50
N ILE A 178 -37.06 -1.74 -3.62
CA ILE A 178 -37.88 -1.63 -4.84
C ILE A 178 -39.31 -2.11 -4.58
N ILE A 179 -39.49 -3.23 -3.88
CA ILE A 179 -40.82 -3.72 -3.50
C ILE A 179 -41.53 -2.71 -2.58
N ALA A 180 -40.82 -2.10 -1.63
CA ALA A 180 -41.39 -1.06 -0.77
C ALA A 180 -41.83 0.17 -1.60
N PHE A 181 -40.99 0.62 -2.54
CA PHE A 181 -41.33 1.73 -3.42
C PHE A 181 -42.56 1.45 -4.27
N LEU A 182 -42.74 0.19 -4.70
CA LEU A 182 -43.92 -0.23 -5.46
C LEU A 182 -45.17 -0.40 -4.60
N ALA A 183 -45.02 -0.76 -3.32
CA ALA A 183 -46.13 -0.97 -2.40
C ALA A 183 -46.65 0.34 -1.80
N HIS A 184 -45.80 1.35 -1.72
CA HIS A 184 -46.13 2.71 -1.29
C HIS A 184 -46.38 3.62 -2.50
N GLU A 185 -46.73 4.87 -2.22
CA GLU A 185 -47.11 5.89 -3.20
C GLU A 185 -45.90 6.57 -3.88
N VAL A 186 -44.74 5.89 -3.94
CA VAL A 186 -43.47 6.48 -4.41
C VAL A 186 -43.51 6.89 -5.88
N PHE A 187 -44.30 6.18 -6.69
CA PHE A 187 -44.46 6.45 -8.12
C PHE A 187 -45.79 7.12 -8.47
N GLU A 188 -46.60 7.49 -7.48
CA GLU A 188 -47.95 8.06 -7.66
C GLU A 188 -47.94 9.58 -7.44
N SER A 189 -47.81 10.35 -8.54
CA SER A 189 -47.63 11.80 -8.47
C SER A 189 -48.76 12.55 -7.77
N ASP A 190 -50.00 12.08 -7.96
CA ASP A 190 -51.19 12.66 -7.32
C ASP A 190 -51.19 12.43 -5.80
N MET A 191 -50.72 11.28 -5.33
CA MET A 191 -50.56 11.00 -3.90
C MET A 191 -49.40 11.77 -3.29
N ILE A 192 -48.27 11.89 -4.00
CA ILE A 192 -47.13 12.71 -3.57
C ILE A 192 -47.55 14.16 -3.32
N GLU A 193 -48.33 14.74 -4.24
CA GLU A 193 -48.86 16.09 -4.09
C GLU A 193 -49.88 16.18 -2.96
N LYS A 194 -50.87 15.27 -2.94
CA LYS A 194 -51.97 15.27 -1.96
C LYS A 194 -51.47 15.17 -0.52
N TYR A 195 -50.49 14.31 -0.26
CA TYR A 195 -49.96 14.08 1.08
C TYR A 195 -48.68 14.87 1.36
N GLY A 196 -48.17 15.64 0.38
CA GLY A 196 -46.94 16.41 0.52
C GLY A 196 -45.74 15.53 0.84
N LEU A 197 -45.56 14.38 0.16
CA LEU A 197 -44.49 13.42 0.47
C LEU A 197 -43.08 13.95 0.13
N LEU A 198 -43.00 15.08 -0.56
CA LEU A 198 -41.77 15.84 -0.80
C LEU A 198 -41.61 17.05 0.13
N SER A 199 -42.46 17.17 1.16
CA SER A 199 -42.29 18.19 2.19
C SER A 199 -40.90 18.10 2.80
N GLU A 200 -40.30 19.26 3.05
CA GLU A 200 -38.96 19.40 3.65
C GLU A 200 -37.80 18.78 2.84
N TRP A 201 -38.03 18.33 1.60
CA TRP A 201 -36.98 17.75 0.75
C TRP A 201 -35.78 18.69 0.55
N GLU A 202 -36.00 20.00 0.46
CA GLU A 202 -34.90 20.97 0.32
C GLU A 202 -34.19 21.29 1.65
N ALA A 203 -34.76 20.89 2.79
CA ALA A 203 -34.17 21.12 4.10
C ALA A 203 -33.15 20.04 4.50
N ILE A 204 -33.18 18.87 3.85
CA ILE A 204 -32.28 17.77 4.20
C ILE A 204 -30.87 17.96 3.66
N ASP A 205 -29.90 17.50 4.43
CA ASP A 205 -28.52 17.42 3.97
C ASP A 205 -28.33 16.20 3.05
N LYS A 206 -28.34 16.46 1.74
CA LYS A 206 -28.15 15.45 0.68
C LYS A 206 -26.68 14.98 0.57
N GLU A 207 -25.75 15.62 1.28
CA GLU A 207 -24.32 15.30 1.17
C GLU A 207 -24.00 13.88 1.65
N PHE A 208 -24.71 13.39 2.67
CA PHE A 208 -24.51 12.03 3.19
C PHE A 208 -24.81 10.95 2.15
N ALA A 209 -25.86 11.13 1.37
CA ALA A 209 -26.22 10.23 0.27
C ALA A 209 -25.14 10.21 -0.82
N LYS A 210 -24.66 11.41 -1.22
CA LYS A 210 -23.59 11.53 -2.21
C LYS A 210 -22.30 10.85 -1.76
N ARG A 211 -21.94 10.93 -0.48
CA ARG A 211 -20.72 10.29 0.09
C ARG A 211 -20.74 8.76 0.07
N ILE A 212 -21.92 8.15 -0.07
CA ILE A 212 -22.06 6.70 -0.21
C ILE A 212 -22.32 6.26 -1.65
N GLY A 213 -22.35 7.19 -2.61
CA GLY A 213 -22.66 6.87 -4.02
C GLY A 213 -24.15 6.71 -4.31
N LEU A 214 -25.03 7.21 -3.44
CA LEU A 214 -26.47 7.28 -3.70
C LEU A 214 -26.77 8.59 -4.42
N ASP A 215 -27.31 8.51 -5.64
CA ASP A 215 -27.69 9.69 -6.40
C ASP A 215 -28.94 10.37 -5.84
N GLU A 216 -29.16 11.63 -6.22
CA GLU A 216 -30.26 12.43 -5.68
C GLU A 216 -31.65 11.90 -6.09
N GLU A 217 -31.79 11.33 -7.28
CA GLU A 217 -33.06 10.77 -7.74
C GLU A 217 -33.42 9.54 -6.90
N THR A 218 -32.46 8.65 -6.67
CA THR A 218 -32.66 7.47 -5.82
C THR A 218 -32.90 7.88 -4.36
N LEU A 219 -32.17 8.86 -3.82
CA LEU A 219 -32.44 9.40 -2.49
C LEU A 219 -33.87 9.94 -2.37
N LYS A 220 -34.38 10.57 -3.43
CA LYS A 220 -35.74 11.11 -3.46
C LYS A 220 -36.78 10.00 -3.39
N LEU A 221 -36.53 8.83 -3.98
CA LEU A 221 -37.41 7.66 -3.83
C LEU A 221 -37.46 7.18 -2.38
N TYR A 222 -36.30 7.07 -1.73
CA TYR A 222 -36.24 6.73 -0.30
C TYR A 222 -36.93 7.78 0.57
N TRP A 223 -36.84 9.07 0.19
CA TRP A 223 -37.54 10.13 0.89
C TRP A 223 -39.06 10.01 0.71
N ILE A 224 -39.57 9.72 -0.46
CA ILE A 224 -41.03 9.54 -0.58
C ILE A 224 -41.46 8.31 0.24
N ASN A 225 -40.66 7.23 0.22
CA ASN A 225 -40.94 5.98 0.91
C ASN A 225 -40.86 6.05 2.45
N HIS A 226 -40.15 7.03 3.03
CA HIS A 226 -39.99 7.09 4.50
C HIS A 226 -41.26 7.54 5.22
N TRP A 227 -42.18 8.19 4.50
CA TRP A 227 -43.49 8.53 5.02
C TRP A 227 -44.33 7.27 5.13
N VAL A 228 -44.54 6.83 6.37
CA VAL A 228 -45.34 5.64 6.67
C VAL A 228 -46.60 6.03 7.41
N HIS A 229 -47.71 5.38 7.09
CA HIS A 229 -48.94 5.55 7.83
C HIS A 229 -48.78 5.05 9.27
N PRO A 230 -49.47 5.69 10.24
CA PRO A 230 -49.50 5.18 11.60
C PRO A 230 -50.06 3.75 11.60
N ALA A 231 -49.46 2.88 12.41
CA ALA A 231 -49.97 1.54 12.61
C ALA A 231 -51.43 1.60 13.12
N LEU A 232 -52.25 0.62 12.77
CA LEU A 232 -53.67 0.59 13.15
C LEU A 232 -53.86 0.69 14.69
N SER A 233 -52.97 0.08 15.47
CA SER A 233 -52.97 0.23 16.94
C SER A 233 -52.77 1.67 17.38
N SER A 234 -51.88 2.42 16.73
CA SER A 234 -51.67 3.85 17.00
C SER A 234 -52.91 4.67 16.65
N VAL A 235 -53.61 4.32 15.57
CA VAL A 235 -54.88 4.95 15.19
C VAL A 235 -55.94 4.69 16.27
N TYR A 236 -56.08 3.45 16.77
CA TYR A 236 -57.00 3.15 17.88
C TYR A 236 -56.63 3.87 19.17
N ASP A 237 -55.34 3.98 19.50
CA ASP A 237 -54.89 4.74 20.66
C ASP A 237 -55.22 6.24 20.53
N MET A 238 -55.07 6.80 19.33
CA MET A 238 -55.45 8.18 19.05
C MET A 238 -56.96 8.39 19.17
N LEU A 239 -57.78 7.44 18.69
CA LEU A 239 -59.23 7.47 18.80
C LEU A 239 -59.68 7.42 20.27
N HIS A 240 -59.14 6.48 21.07
CA HIS A 240 -59.48 6.36 22.50
C HIS A 240 -59.00 7.54 23.35
N ARG A 241 -58.04 8.33 22.86
CA ARG A 241 -57.55 9.56 23.50
C ARG A 241 -58.28 10.81 23.01
N ASP A 242 -59.32 10.66 22.21
CA ASP A 242 -60.07 11.76 21.59
C ASP A 242 -59.18 12.71 20.76
N LEU A 243 -58.06 12.23 20.22
CA LEU A 243 -57.17 13.00 19.33
C LEU A 243 -57.69 13.02 17.88
N ILE A 244 -58.50 12.03 17.52
CA ILE A 244 -59.20 11.89 16.25
C ILE A 244 -60.63 11.42 16.50
N THR A 245 -61.52 11.62 15.53
CA THR A 245 -62.92 11.15 15.59
C THR A 245 -63.14 9.98 14.63
N GLU A 246 -64.26 9.28 14.82
CA GLU A 246 -64.77 8.26 13.89
C GLU A 246 -65.09 8.83 12.49
#